data_AF-A0A353EXJ0-F1
#
_entry.id   AF-A0A353EXJ0-F1
#
_cell.length_a   1.000
_cell.length_b   1.000
_cell.length_c   1.000
_cell.angle_alpha   90.00
_cell.angle_beta   90.00
_cell.angle_gamma   90.00
#
_symmetry.space_group_name_H-M   'P 1'
#
loop_
_entity.id
_entity.type
_entity.pdbx_description
1 polymer ?
#
loop_
_entity_poly.entity_id
_entity_poly.type
_entity_poly.pdbx_seq_one_letter_code
_entity_poly.pdbx_strand_id
1 'polypeptide(L)'
;MELYRRVLAQTVLTLQWGDCGYYDLLGTSALDDACLGVLKQYLDLWEAVQENSSYLESSEFGNGVKKMFADFVALEPVEQYNLMGAINYLYRDNHMPTMVLYPNDGALFSEFSSYIYAYYLTKLGVNVEEENYTDTAAYKAFTGLMIAMECYANGDWTTFGTYMTAANTAYASLSEDMKNTFDSELSFLRNKYNTKLAFFEARVNEDGETEYVFKTIPLDTTYTELFEKLAKELSRAQIAKLFIEDLAEFTGTSVDLYLAYIASYERVRFYAEQILSCGDEQVLLAFREQPYGSDAFPLERSYYDAKANYLRYLAMLGVEEKDYDNENTVNLRMFLRTYADYFWRSASQMYQVPDMLDENFELSVDSLKQMMKDFRALNETEKYLLYGLDSLSLYYGGMVTYLTNTYGSESPVPSLAYMLMLVEVYHYTYVADPDQTFTMEDGSVMSAKELLLETWEIFYSDNDGSYLSLSGSDRAIFDQYFEEMVDYYSAICETLVNEA
;
A
#
# COMPACT_ATOMS: atom_id res chain seq x y z
N MET A 1 6.21 35.72 27.31
CA MET A 1 6.12 36.84 26.35
C MET A 1 7.37 37.07 25.48
N GLU A 2 8.56 36.58 25.84
CA GLU A 2 9.72 36.47 24.93
C GLU A 2 9.79 35.08 24.23
N LEU A 3 9.00 34.11 24.73
CA LEU A 3 8.77 32.78 24.17
C LEU A 3 7.99 32.76 22.83
N TYR A 4 7.44 33.91 22.43
CA TYR A 4 6.40 34.03 21.38
C TYR A 4 6.83 34.88 20.17
N ARG A 5 8.10 35.31 20.04
CA ARG A 5 8.43 36.41 19.11
C ARG A 5 9.62 36.29 18.16
N ARG A 6 10.31 35.16 17.98
CA ARG A 6 11.48 35.17 17.06
C ARG A 6 11.97 33.90 16.35
N VAL A 7 11.36 32.71 16.44
CA VAL A 7 12.08 31.47 16.02
C VAL A 7 11.45 30.61 14.91
N LEU A 8 10.14 30.54 14.68
CA LEU A 8 9.59 29.53 13.72
C LEU A 8 9.04 30.07 12.39
N ALA A 9 8.98 31.39 12.23
CA ALA A 9 8.66 32.04 10.95
C ALA A 9 9.71 31.80 9.84
N GLN A 10 10.80 31.07 10.11
CA GLN A 10 11.84 30.74 9.13
C GLN A 10 11.91 29.25 8.76
N THR A 11 11.25 28.36 9.51
CA THR A 11 11.38 26.89 9.33
C THR A 11 10.23 26.28 8.53
N VAL A 12 9.03 26.85 8.57
CA VAL A 12 7.93 26.42 7.68
C VAL A 12 8.17 26.83 6.21
N LEU A 13 9.05 27.80 5.98
CA LEU A 13 9.59 28.08 4.64
C LEU A 13 10.61 27.01 4.18
N THR A 14 11.20 26.24 5.09
CA THR A 14 12.10 25.11 4.79
C THR A 14 11.33 23.82 4.46
N LEU A 15 10.08 23.69 4.93
CA LEU A 15 9.11 22.69 4.43
C LEU A 15 8.71 22.94 2.96
N GLN A 16 9.01 24.12 2.41
CA GLN A 16 8.56 24.56 1.09
C GLN A 16 9.63 24.57 -0.04
N TRP A 17 10.95 24.41 0.20
CA TRP A 17 11.98 24.72 -0.83
C TRP A 17 13.21 23.79 -0.95
N GLY A 18 13.08 22.47 -0.89
CA GLY A 18 14.18 21.56 -1.28
C GLY A 18 13.67 20.18 -1.70
N ASP A 19 14.41 19.50 -2.57
CA ASP A 19 14.10 18.23 -3.26
C ASP A 19 13.78 17.00 -2.36
N CYS A 20 12.82 17.10 -1.44
CA CYS A 20 12.72 16.21 -0.26
C CYS A 20 11.45 15.32 -0.17
N GLY A 21 10.71 15.07 -1.25
CA GLY A 21 9.66 14.04 -1.24
C GLY A 21 8.46 14.33 -0.31
N TYR A 22 7.59 15.27 -0.67
CA TYR A 22 6.34 15.55 0.06
C TYR A 22 5.45 14.31 0.24
N TYR A 23 5.50 13.37 -0.72
CA TYR A 23 4.86 12.06 -0.61
C TYR A 23 5.47 11.18 0.50
N ASP A 24 6.77 11.32 0.76
CA ASP A 24 7.46 10.56 1.82
C ASP A 24 7.09 11.08 3.22
N LEU A 25 6.69 12.35 3.35
CA LEU A 25 6.21 12.96 4.61
C LEU A 25 4.83 12.44 5.02
N LEU A 26 3.97 12.20 4.03
CA LEU A 26 2.58 11.80 4.23
C LEU A 26 2.41 10.29 4.22
N GLY A 27 3.38 9.53 3.69
CA GLY A 27 3.32 8.08 3.58
C GLY A 27 2.01 7.64 2.93
N THR A 28 1.33 6.67 3.55
CA THR A 28 0.05 6.15 3.05
C THR A 28 -1.12 7.15 3.20
N SER A 29 -0.98 8.19 4.03
CA SER A 29 -1.99 9.26 4.16
C SER A 29 -1.98 10.25 2.98
N ALA A 30 -0.95 10.24 2.13
CA ALA A 30 -0.83 11.11 0.96
C ALA A 30 -1.90 10.83 -0.10
N LEU A 31 -2.49 9.64 -0.06
CA LEU A 31 -3.42 9.10 -1.04
C LEU A 31 -4.83 8.92 -0.45
N ASP A 32 -5.07 9.50 0.72
CA ASP A 32 -6.34 9.41 1.45
C ASP A 32 -6.95 10.81 1.63
N ASP A 33 -8.07 11.03 0.94
CA ASP A 33 -8.77 12.32 0.95
C ASP A 33 -9.29 12.73 2.34
N ALA A 34 -9.62 11.78 3.21
CA ALA A 34 -10.09 12.06 4.56
C ALA A 34 -8.93 12.55 5.44
N CYS A 35 -7.78 11.90 5.37
CA CYS A 35 -6.55 12.33 6.03
C CYS A 35 -6.11 13.71 5.53
N LEU A 36 -6.09 13.92 4.20
CA LEU A 36 -5.78 15.21 3.59
C LEU A 36 -6.77 16.30 4.00
N GLY A 37 -8.05 15.96 4.14
CA GLY A 37 -9.10 16.86 4.60
C GLY A 37 -8.89 17.36 6.03
N VAL A 38 -8.42 16.50 6.94
CA VAL A 38 -8.06 16.89 8.31
C VAL A 38 -6.77 17.72 8.32
N LEU A 39 -5.75 17.30 7.58
CA LEU A 39 -4.47 18.01 7.52
C LEU A 39 -4.65 19.42 6.97
N LYS A 40 -5.50 19.59 5.95
CA LYS A 40 -5.83 20.92 5.41
C LYS A 40 -6.48 21.82 6.45
N GLN A 41 -7.45 21.30 7.21
CA GLN A 41 -8.08 22.07 8.30
C GLN A 41 -7.06 22.50 9.37
N TYR A 42 -6.11 21.62 9.68
CA TYR A 42 -5.00 21.95 10.59
C TYR A 42 -4.11 23.06 10.03
N LEU A 43 -3.71 22.96 8.76
CA LEU A 43 -2.88 23.98 8.11
C LEU A 43 -3.60 25.33 8.04
N ASP A 44 -4.89 25.35 7.69
CA ASP A 44 -5.70 26.58 7.67
C ASP A 44 -5.73 27.26 9.05
N LEU A 45 -5.90 26.47 10.12
CA LEU A 45 -5.83 26.97 11.50
C LEU A 45 -4.44 27.52 11.84
N TRP A 46 -3.40 26.78 11.48
CA TRP A 46 -2.02 27.15 11.74
C TRP A 46 -1.65 28.46 11.03
N GLU A 47 -1.98 28.60 9.75
CA GLU A 47 -1.73 29.82 8.96
C GLU A 47 -2.43 31.03 9.59
N ALA A 48 -3.71 30.91 9.96
CA ALA A 48 -4.46 31.98 10.60
C ALA A 48 -3.86 32.42 11.95
N VAL A 49 -3.33 31.48 12.75
CA VAL A 49 -2.62 31.79 14.00
C VAL A 49 -1.30 32.51 13.73
N GLN A 50 -0.54 32.11 12.70
CA GLN A 50 0.72 32.77 12.34
C GLN A 50 0.50 34.19 11.85
N GLU A 51 -0.54 34.42 11.05
CA GLU A 51 -0.90 35.75 10.56
C GLU A 51 -1.36 36.68 11.67
N ASN A 52 -2.09 36.15 12.66
CA ASN A 52 -2.63 36.91 13.77
C ASN A 52 -2.72 36.08 15.05
N SER A 53 -1.80 36.34 16.00
CA SER A 53 -1.78 35.62 17.28
C SER A 53 -3.05 35.80 18.14
N SER A 54 -3.82 36.88 17.93
CA SER A 54 -5.11 37.07 18.63
C SER A 54 -6.23 36.17 18.10
N TYR A 55 -6.02 35.50 16.96
CA TYR A 55 -6.96 34.51 16.42
C TYR A 55 -7.22 33.36 17.40
N LEU A 56 -6.23 32.98 18.21
CA LEU A 56 -6.36 31.95 19.25
C LEU A 56 -7.49 32.23 20.27
N GLU A 57 -7.82 33.50 20.49
CA GLU A 57 -8.87 33.93 21.43
C GLU A 57 -10.24 34.04 20.75
N SER A 58 -10.31 33.82 19.44
CA SER A 58 -11.53 33.98 18.64
C SER A 58 -12.45 32.76 18.70
N SER A 59 -13.75 33.00 18.48
CA SER A 59 -14.71 31.91 18.27
C SER A 59 -14.45 31.12 16.98
N GLU A 60 -13.81 31.75 15.99
CA GLU A 60 -13.47 31.10 14.71
C GLU A 60 -12.40 30.03 14.89
N PHE A 61 -11.33 30.33 15.63
CA PHE A 61 -10.33 29.33 16.03
C PHE A 61 -10.98 28.17 16.77
N GLY A 62 -11.81 28.47 17.78
CA GLY A 62 -12.49 27.42 18.55
C GLY A 62 -13.41 26.52 17.71
N ASN A 63 -14.17 27.11 16.79
CA ASN A 63 -15.02 26.35 15.87
C ASN A 63 -14.19 25.51 14.89
N GLY A 64 -13.08 26.05 14.39
CA GLY A 64 -12.18 25.34 13.48
C GLY A 64 -11.48 24.16 14.18
N VAL A 65 -10.96 24.35 15.39
CA VAL A 65 -10.37 23.26 16.20
C VAL A 65 -11.39 22.17 16.49
N LYS A 66 -12.62 22.54 16.88
CA LYS A 66 -13.70 21.58 17.14
C LYS A 66 -14.02 20.76 15.89
N LYS A 67 -14.09 21.39 14.72
CA LYS A 67 -14.36 20.72 13.45
C LYS A 67 -13.20 19.78 13.07
N MET A 68 -11.96 20.29 13.05
CA MET A 68 -10.76 19.52 12.74
C MET A 68 -10.65 18.29 13.64
N PHE A 69 -10.87 18.47 14.95
CA PHE A 69 -10.78 17.37 15.89
C PHE A 69 -11.91 16.35 15.75
N ALA A 70 -13.15 16.81 15.49
CA ALA A 70 -14.26 15.90 15.22
C ALA A 70 -14.02 15.06 13.95
N ASP A 71 -13.49 15.67 12.89
CA ASP A 71 -13.14 14.97 11.65
C ASP A 71 -11.98 13.99 11.87
N PHE A 72 -10.94 14.39 12.61
CA PHE A 72 -9.85 13.50 13.02
C PHE A 72 -10.36 12.29 13.83
N VAL A 73 -11.27 12.52 14.77
CA VAL A 73 -11.88 11.44 15.55
C VAL A 73 -12.82 10.60 14.70
N ALA A 74 -13.37 11.11 13.60
CA ALA A 74 -14.23 10.36 12.70
C ALA A 74 -13.45 9.34 11.85
N LEU A 75 -12.19 9.62 11.51
CA LEU A 75 -11.29 8.73 10.77
C LEU A 75 -11.23 7.32 11.36
N GLU A 76 -11.03 6.32 10.52
CA GLU A 76 -10.78 4.94 10.93
C GLU A 76 -9.43 4.82 11.66
N PRO A 77 -9.22 3.81 12.53
CA PRO A 77 -8.01 3.69 13.33
C PRO A 77 -6.70 3.73 12.51
N VAL A 78 -6.69 3.11 11.32
CA VAL A 78 -5.52 3.13 10.43
C VAL A 78 -5.26 4.51 9.83
N GLU A 79 -6.30 5.24 9.46
CA GLU A 79 -6.20 6.62 8.97
C GLU A 79 -5.66 7.55 10.08
N GLN A 80 -6.17 7.39 11.30
CA GLN A 80 -5.67 8.10 12.47
C GLN A 80 -4.20 7.82 12.72
N TYR A 81 -3.79 6.55 12.68
CA TYR A 81 -2.39 6.14 12.83
C TYR A 81 -1.48 6.82 11.81
N ASN A 82 -1.86 6.76 10.53
CA ASN A 82 -1.03 7.28 9.45
C ASN A 82 -0.97 8.82 9.44
N LEU A 83 -2.09 9.50 9.69
CA LEU A 83 -2.11 10.96 9.83
C LEU A 83 -1.29 11.42 11.04
N MET A 84 -1.35 10.70 12.16
CA MET A 84 -0.50 10.94 13.32
C MET A 84 0.99 10.73 12.97
N GLY A 85 1.32 9.69 12.20
CA GLY A 85 2.68 9.48 11.67
C GLY A 85 3.18 10.68 10.84
N ALA A 86 2.35 11.20 9.95
CA ALA A 86 2.66 12.38 9.14
C ALA A 86 2.85 13.64 9.99
N ILE A 87 1.98 13.88 10.98
CA ILE A 87 2.11 14.98 11.93
C ILE A 87 3.43 14.85 12.70
N ASN A 88 3.76 13.66 13.24
CA ASN A 88 5.02 13.40 13.94
C ASN A 88 6.24 13.64 13.06
N TYR A 89 6.17 13.30 11.77
CA TYR A 89 7.30 13.50 10.85
C TYR A 89 7.68 14.97 10.76
N LEU A 90 6.71 15.91 10.76
CA LEU A 90 6.96 17.35 10.76
C LEU A 90 7.79 17.83 11.97
N TYR A 91 7.87 17.02 13.03
CA TYR A 91 8.59 17.32 14.27
C TYR A 91 9.75 16.33 14.56
N ARG A 92 10.09 15.47 13.59
CA ARG A 92 11.03 14.33 13.72
C ARG A 92 12.49 14.74 13.99
N ASP A 93 12.88 15.95 13.64
CA ASP A 93 14.21 16.53 13.93
C ASP A 93 14.56 16.53 15.43
N ASN A 94 13.58 16.29 16.32
CA ASN A 94 13.79 16.27 17.77
C ASN A 94 13.96 14.87 18.39
N HIS A 95 13.97 13.77 17.62
CA HIS A 95 14.04 12.39 18.15
C HIS A 95 13.01 12.10 19.27
N MET A 96 11.82 12.70 19.19
CA MET A 96 10.84 12.65 20.26
C MET A 96 9.98 11.37 20.20
N PRO A 97 9.56 10.83 21.36
CA PRO A 97 8.90 9.54 21.45
C PRO A 97 7.56 9.50 20.73
N THR A 98 7.17 8.28 20.40
CA THR A 98 6.09 7.76 19.54
C THR A 98 4.65 8.29 19.73
N MET A 99 4.39 9.34 20.51
CA MET A 99 3.03 9.82 20.83
C MET A 99 2.78 11.28 20.39
N VAL A 100 1.81 11.51 19.47
CA VAL A 100 1.39 12.80 18.89
C VAL A 100 0.44 13.57 19.79
N LEU A 101 -0.50 12.88 20.44
CA LEU A 101 -1.69 13.46 21.07
C LEU A 101 -1.55 13.62 22.58
N TYR A 102 -0.46 13.10 23.15
CA TYR A 102 -0.21 13.09 24.58
C TYR A 102 0.90 14.08 24.98
N PRO A 103 0.71 14.86 26.05
CA PRO A 103 1.79 15.63 26.65
C PRO A 103 2.75 14.73 27.43
N ASN A 104 3.86 14.32 26.82
CA ASN A 104 4.91 13.59 27.54
C ASN A 104 5.81 14.56 28.33
N ASP A 105 6.11 14.24 29.59
CA ASP A 105 6.85 15.10 30.53
C ASP A 105 6.33 16.55 30.63
N GLY A 106 5.02 16.74 30.45
CA GLY A 106 4.37 18.06 30.56
C GLY A 106 4.51 18.96 29.33
N ALA A 107 5.00 18.45 28.21
CA ALA A 107 5.08 19.18 26.95
C ALA A 107 4.29 18.47 25.84
N LEU A 108 3.52 19.25 25.07
CA LEU A 108 2.96 18.83 23.79
C LEU A 108 4.01 19.12 22.70
N PHE A 109 4.27 18.12 21.87
CA PHE A 109 5.34 18.20 20.86
C PHE A 109 4.82 18.45 19.44
N SER A 110 3.50 18.63 19.29
CA SER A 110 2.85 19.01 18.04
C SER A 110 1.90 20.19 18.24
N GLU A 111 1.94 21.18 17.34
CA GLU A 111 0.98 22.28 17.34
C GLU A 111 -0.45 21.78 17.09
N PHE A 112 -0.60 20.67 16.37
CA PHE A 112 -1.88 19.96 16.20
C PHE A 112 -2.53 19.61 17.54
N SER A 113 -1.81 18.90 18.41
CA SER A 113 -2.31 18.56 19.75
C SER A 113 -2.43 19.81 20.62
N SER A 114 -1.51 20.76 20.51
CA SER A 114 -1.54 22.02 21.28
C SER A 114 -2.82 22.81 21.06
N TYR A 115 -3.31 22.91 19.82
CA TYR A 115 -4.58 23.59 19.53
C TYR A 115 -5.78 22.89 20.15
N ILE A 116 -5.81 21.55 20.08
CA ILE A 116 -6.87 20.73 20.68
C ILE A 116 -6.88 20.94 22.21
N TYR A 117 -5.73 20.82 22.89
CA TYR A 117 -5.64 21.02 24.33
C TYR A 117 -5.98 22.45 24.75
N ALA A 118 -5.47 23.45 24.03
CA ALA A 118 -5.76 24.86 24.32
C ALA A 118 -7.27 25.15 24.28
N TYR A 119 -7.98 24.60 23.28
CA TYR A 119 -9.42 24.76 23.17
C TYR A 119 -10.18 23.98 24.25
N TYR A 120 -9.96 22.66 24.36
CA TYR A 120 -10.79 21.81 25.21
C TYR A 120 -10.51 21.97 26.70
N LEU A 121 -9.26 22.19 27.13
CA LEU A 121 -8.97 22.47 28.54
C LEU A 121 -9.62 23.77 29.00
N THR A 122 -9.61 24.81 28.15
CA THR A 122 -10.30 26.07 28.41
C THR A 122 -11.81 25.86 28.54
N LYS A 123 -12.42 25.08 27.63
CA LYS A 123 -13.86 24.76 27.69
C LYS A 123 -14.24 23.97 28.94
N LEU A 124 -13.37 23.09 29.39
CA LEU A 124 -13.54 22.30 30.61
C LEU A 124 -13.16 23.08 31.89
N GLY A 125 -12.81 24.36 31.78
CA GLY A 125 -12.46 25.20 32.93
C GLY A 125 -11.19 24.76 33.65
N VAL A 126 -10.29 24.04 32.96
CA VAL A 126 -8.99 23.62 33.51
C VAL A 126 -8.00 24.78 33.39
N ASN A 127 -7.55 25.27 34.54
CA ASN A 127 -6.56 26.35 34.59
C ASN A 127 -5.14 25.78 34.59
N VAL A 128 -4.49 25.78 33.44
CA VAL A 128 -3.14 25.20 33.25
C VAL A 128 -2.01 25.93 34.00
N GLU A 129 -2.30 27.10 34.58
CA GLU A 129 -1.36 27.85 35.41
C GLU A 129 -1.31 27.35 36.88
N GLU A 130 -2.24 26.49 37.29
CA GLU A 130 -2.28 25.91 38.65
C GLU A 130 -1.36 24.70 38.79
N GLU A 131 -0.54 24.63 39.85
CA GLU A 131 0.48 23.56 40.03
C GLU A 131 -0.06 22.12 39.89
N ASN A 132 -1.32 21.87 40.24
CA ASN A 132 -1.96 20.54 40.20
C ASN A 132 -3.11 20.45 39.19
N TYR A 133 -3.10 21.26 38.13
CA TYR A 133 -4.18 21.23 37.11
C TYR A 133 -4.35 19.82 36.48
N THR A 134 -3.25 19.07 36.38
CA THR A 134 -3.20 17.70 35.87
C THR A 134 -3.91 16.69 36.79
N ASP A 135 -4.14 17.05 38.05
CA ASP A 135 -4.84 16.19 39.01
C ASP A 135 -6.36 16.30 38.94
N THR A 136 -6.87 17.32 38.26
CA THR A 136 -8.30 17.56 38.11
C THR A 136 -8.99 16.43 37.34
N ALA A 137 -10.22 16.10 37.73
CA ALA A 137 -11.02 15.07 37.05
C ALA A 137 -11.29 15.42 35.58
N ALA A 138 -11.44 16.73 35.26
CA ALA A 138 -11.66 17.19 33.89
C ALA A 138 -10.42 16.97 33.01
N TYR A 139 -9.23 17.32 33.50
CA TYR A 139 -7.98 17.02 32.80
C TYR A 139 -7.79 15.51 32.61
N LYS A 140 -7.91 14.72 33.68
CA LYS A 140 -7.75 13.26 33.63
C LYS A 140 -8.73 12.58 32.67
N ALA A 141 -9.99 13.05 32.63
CA ALA A 141 -10.98 12.54 31.69
C ALA A 141 -10.61 12.86 30.23
N PHE A 142 -10.26 14.11 29.93
CA PHE A 142 -9.93 14.52 28.56
C PHE A 142 -8.60 13.92 28.07
N THR A 143 -7.52 14.13 28.81
CA THR A 143 -6.18 13.62 28.46
C THR A 143 -6.17 12.09 28.40
N GLY A 144 -6.91 11.40 29.28
CA GLY A 144 -7.06 9.95 29.22
C GLY A 144 -7.73 9.47 27.93
N LEU A 145 -8.73 10.19 27.41
CA LEU A 145 -9.33 9.85 26.10
C LEU A 145 -8.37 10.10 24.94
N MET A 146 -7.56 11.16 24.99
CA MET A 146 -6.54 11.44 23.96
C MET A 146 -5.50 10.32 23.89
N ILE A 147 -4.98 9.89 25.04
CA ILE A 147 -4.02 8.78 25.13
C ILE A 147 -4.65 7.48 24.64
N ALA A 148 -5.86 7.17 25.11
CA ALA A 148 -6.56 5.96 24.72
C ALA A 148 -6.76 5.89 23.19
N MET A 149 -7.23 6.98 22.58
CA MET A 149 -7.40 7.06 21.13
C MET A 149 -6.11 6.76 20.37
N GLU A 150 -5.00 7.35 20.79
CA GLU A 150 -3.71 7.14 20.14
C GLU A 150 -3.21 5.70 20.33
N CYS A 151 -3.28 5.18 21.55
CA CYS A 151 -2.90 3.79 21.83
C CYS A 151 -3.74 2.79 21.04
N TYR A 152 -5.03 3.09 20.83
CA TYR A 152 -5.88 2.27 19.97
C TYR A 152 -5.37 2.24 18.54
N ALA A 153 -5.12 3.40 17.94
CA ALA A 153 -4.59 3.47 16.57
C ALA A 153 -3.20 2.79 16.44
N ASN A 154 -2.38 2.86 17.50
CA ASN A 154 -1.06 2.24 17.60
C ASN A 154 -1.07 0.74 17.94
N GLY A 155 -2.23 0.14 18.21
CA GLY A 155 -2.32 -1.28 18.57
C GLY A 155 -1.85 -1.62 19.98
N ASP A 156 -1.66 -0.61 20.84
CA ASP A 156 -1.35 -0.80 22.26
C ASP A 156 -2.64 -0.95 23.07
N TRP A 157 -3.21 -2.16 23.00
CA TRP A 157 -4.51 -2.50 23.54
C TRP A 157 -4.60 -2.39 25.07
N THR A 158 -3.53 -2.77 25.77
CA THR A 158 -3.48 -2.71 27.23
C THR A 158 -3.44 -1.28 27.72
N THR A 159 -2.62 -0.42 27.11
CA THR A 159 -2.58 1.00 27.44
C THR A 159 -3.90 1.67 27.05
N PHE A 160 -4.47 1.35 25.89
CA PHE A 160 -5.81 1.80 25.49
C PHE A 160 -6.87 1.51 26.56
N GLY A 161 -7.04 0.25 26.96
CA GLY A 161 -8.06 -0.14 27.94
C GLY A 161 -7.85 0.47 29.32
N THR A 162 -6.58 0.60 29.73
CA THR A 162 -6.19 1.23 30.99
C THR A 162 -6.60 2.70 31.03
N TYR A 163 -6.25 3.46 29.99
CA TYR A 163 -6.59 4.89 29.91
C TYR A 163 -8.06 5.14 29.66
N MET A 164 -8.77 4.28 28.92
CA MET A 164 -10.22 4.35 28.80
C MET A 164 -10.92 4.17 30.16
N THR A 165 -10.50 3.19 30.95
CA THR A 165 -11.08 2.93 32.27
C THR A 165 -10.78 4.09 33.24
N ALA A 166 -9.55 4.61 33.21
CA ALA A 166 -9.17 5.78 34.00
C ALA A 166 -9.97 7.04 33.59
N ALA A 167 -10.13 7.29 32.29
CA ALA A 167 -10.89 8.40 31.75
C ALA A 167 -12.37 8.32 32.15
N ASN A 168 -12.99 7.14 32.05
CA ASN A 168 -14.37 6.92 32.48
C ASN A 168 -14.55 7.12 34.00
N THR A 169 -13.56 6.72 34.81
CA THR A 169 -13.58 6.93 36.27
C THR A 169 -13.47 8.42 36.61
N ALA A 170 -12.58 9.15 35.92
CA ALA A 170 -12.44 10.59 36.06
C ALA A 170 -13.72 11.32 35.63
N TYR A 171 -14.31 10.93 34.49
CA TYR A 171 -15.57 11.46 33.98
C TYR A 171 -16.72 11.25 34.99
N ALA A 172 -16.83 10.07 35.60
CA ALA A 172 -17.87 9.78 36.59
C ALA A 172 -17.78 10.71 37.82
N SER A 173 -16.57 11.18 38.14
CA SER A 173 -16.26 12.07 39.27
C SER A 173 -16.50 13.55 38.97
N LEU A 174 -16.84 13.93 37.73
CA LEU A 174 -17.18 15.29 37.36
C LEU A 174 -18.50 15.74 38.01
N SER A 175 -18.62 17.04 38.30
CA SER A 175 -19.89 17.66 38.68
C SER A 175 -20.89 17.62 37.52
N GLU A 176 -22.19 17.74 37.82
CA GLU A 176 -23.24 17.71 36.78
C GLU A 176 -23.06 18.79 35.71
N ASP A 177 -22.76 20.02 36.12
CA ASP A 177 -22.51 21.13 35.19
C ASP A 177 -21.30 20.84 34.28
N MET A 178 -20.25 20.23 34.84
CA MET A 178 -19.07 19.87 34.06
C MET A 178 -19.33 18.69 33.12
N LYS A 179 -20.16 17.71 33.53
CA LYS A 179 -20.62 16.63 32.65
C LYS A 179 -21.41 17.17 31.47
N ASN A 180 -22.32 18.13 31.70
CA ASN A 180 -23.07 18.77 30.62
C ASN A 180 -22.15 19.47 29.61
N THR A 181 -21.15 20.21 30.09
CA THR A 181 -20.12 20.84 29.22
C THR A 181 -19.33 19.78 28.47
N PHE A 182 -18.81 18.76 29.17
CA PHE A 182 -18.04 17.68 28.58
C PHE A 182 -18.84 16.93 27.51
N ASP A 183 -20.09 16.55 27.78
CA ASP A 183 -20.97 15.87 26.83
C ASP A 183 -21.24 16.74 25.60
N SER A 184 -21.49 18.04 25.77
CA SER A 184 -21.73 18.96 24.65
C SER A 184 -20.53 19.16 23.73
N GLU A 185 -19.32 18.97 24.27
CA GLU A 185 -18.07 19.24 23.57
C GLU A 185 -17.33 17.98 23.10
N LEU A 186 -17.47 16.85 23.79
CA LEU A 186 -16.61 15.66 23.64
C LEU A 186 -17.36 14.32 23.62
N SER A 187 -18.70 14.30 23.59
CA SER A 187 -19.43 13.02 23.54
C SER A 187 -19.09 12.18 22.32
N PHE A 188 -18.76 12.81 21.17
CA PHE A 188 -18.36 12.09 19.95
C PHE A 188 -17.12 11.23 20.19
N LEU A 189 -16.11 11.77 20.88
CA LEU A 189 -14.88 11.07 21.24
C LEU A 189 -15.16 9.97 22.26
N ARG A 190 -15.80 10.32 23.38
CA ARG A 190 -16.06 9.35 24.47
C ARG A 190 -16.91 8.19 23.97
N ASN A 191 -17.96 8.46 23.19
CA ASN A 191 -18.86 7.43 22.69
C ASN A 191 -18.15 6.49 21.71
N LYS A 192 -17.36 7.01 20.75
CA LYS A 192 -16.62 6.18 19.80
C LYS A 192 -15.68 5.20 20.51
N TYR A 193 -14.85 5.68 21.44
CA TYR A 193 -13.88 4.81 22.10
C TYR A 193 -14.46 3.94 23.21
N ASN A 194 -15.60 4.31 23.82
CA ASN A 194 -16.34 3.38 24.67
C ASN A 194 -16.96 2.22 23.88
N THR A 195 -17.44 2.47 22.66
CA THR A 195 -17.86 1.38 21.76
C THR A 195 -16.69 0.46 21.45
N LYS A 196 -15.51 1.01 21.14
CA LYS A 196 -14.29 0.22 20.89
C LYS A 196 -13.82 -0.56 22.13
N LEU A 197 -13.89 0.04 23.32
CA LEU A 197 -13.55 -0.64 24.58
C LEU A 197 -14.42 -1.89 24.80
N ALA A 198 -15.67 -1.89 24.33
CA ALA A 198 -16.57 -3.03 24.46
C ALA A 198 -16.05 -4.28 23.72
N PHE A 199 -15.16 -4.13 22.74
CA PHE A 199 -14.50 -5.23 22.05
C PHE A 199 -13.41 -5.91 22.89
N PHE A 200 -13.02 -5.35 24.03
CA PHE A 200 -11.95 -5.88 24.88
C PHE A 200 -12.49 -6.46 26.17
N GLU A 201 -11.73 -7.39 26.72
CA GLU A 201 -11.89 -7.87 28.10
C GLU A 201 -10.59 -7.69 28.88
N ALA A 202 -10.74 -7.27 30.13
CA ALA A 202 -9.62 -7.17 31.07
C ALA A 202 -9.31 -8.56 31.62
N ARG A 203 -8.04 -8.96 31.55
CA ARG A 203 -7.50 -10.19 32.13
C ARG A 203 -6.32 -9.85 33.04
N VAL A 204 -5.96 -10.76 33.92
CA VAL A 204 -4.75 -10.64 34.75
C VAL A 204 -3.72 -11.60 34.16
N ASN A 205 -2.57 -11.06 33.76
CA ASN A 205 -1.48 -11.85 33.21
C ASN A 205 -0.72 -12.64 34.31
N GLU A 206 0.27 -13.43 33.93
CA GLU A 206 1.05 -14.27 34.86
C GLU A 206 1.83 -13.45 35.90
N ASP A 207 2.16 -12.20 35.58
CA ASP A 207 2.86 -11.25 36.47
C ASP A 207 1.90 -10.50 37.42
N GLY A 208 0.60 -10.75 37.33
CA GLY A 208 -0.43 -10.09 38.16
C GLY A 208 -0.85 -8.71 37.66
N GLU A 209 -0.44 -8.32 36.46
CA GLU A 209 -0.80 -7.06 35.81
C GLU A 209 -2.08 -7.20 34.99
N THR A 210 -2.85 -6.12 34.87
CA THR A 210 -4.06 -6.11 34.04
C THR A 210 -3.69 -5.91 32.58
N GLU A 211 -4.07 -6.85 31.72
CA GLU A 211 -3.99 -6.76 30.27
C GLU A 211 -5.37 -6.61 29.66
N TYR A 212 -5.48 -5.95 28.50
CA TYR A 212 -6.73 -5.88 27.74
C TYR A 212 -6.58 -6.69 26.47
N VAL A 213 -7.42 -7.71 26.33
CA VAL A 213 -7.39 -8.65 25.20
C VAL A 213 -8.63 -8.46 24.34
N PHE A 214 -8.45 -8.41 23.02
CA PHE A 214 -9.54 -8.31 22.06
C PHE A 214 -10.41 -9.58 22.12
N LYS A 215 -11.73 -9.42 22.21
CA LYS A 215 -12.71 -10.50 22.20
C LYS A 215 -12.83 -11.02 20.78
N THR A 216 -12.40 -12.27 20.56
CA THR A 216 -12.49 -12.90 19.26
C THR A 216 -13.92 -12.88 18.71
N ILE A 217 -14.06 -12.30 17.53
CA ILE A 217 -15.24 -12.34 16.69
C ILE A 217 -15.18 -13.65 15.89
N PRO A 218 -16.11 -14.58 16.13
CA PRO A 218 -16.09 -15.87 15.44
C PRO A 218 -16.43 -15.68 13.95
N LEU A 219 -15.61 -16.26 13.08
CA LEU A 219 -15.85 -16.34 11.65
C LEU A 219 -16.23 -17.78 11.27
N ASP A 220 -17.04 -17.94 10.23
CA ASP A 220 -17.26 -19.27 9.65
C ASP A 220 -16.00 -19.74 8.89
N THR A 221 -16.03 -21.00 8.43
CA THR A 221 -14.91 -21.58 7.69
C THR A 221 -14.60 -20.81 6.40
N THR A 222 -15.62 -20.32 5.69
CA THR A 222 -15.44 -19.60 4.42
C THR A 222 -14.67 -18.29 4.62
N TYR A 223 -15.04 -17.48 5.61
CA TYR A 223 -14.34 -16.23 5.88
C TYR A 223 -13.00 -16.44 6.59
N THR A 224 -12.86 -17.50 7.40
CA THR A 224 -11.56 -17.88 7.96
C THR A 224 -10.54 -18.15 6.85
N GLU A 225 -10.91 -18.99 5.86
CA GLU A 225 -10.06 -19.27 4.71
C GLU A 225 -9.80 -18.03 3.84
N LEU A 226 -10.79 -17.15 3.68
CA LEU A 226 -10.64 -15.91 2.92
C LEU A 226 -9.67 -14.92 3.60
N PHE A 227 -9.76 -14.79 4.92
CA PHE A 227 -8.84 -13.96 5.70
C PHE A 227 -7.41 -14.52 5.62
N GLU A 228 -7.23 -15.84 5.68
CA GLU A 228 -5.91 -16.47 5.52
C GLU A 228 -5.30 -16.20 4.14
N LYS A 229 -6.11 -16.31 3.08
CA LYS A 229 -5.68 -15.99 1.70
C LYS A 229 -5.27 -14.52 1.57
N LEU A 230 -6.07 -13.61 2.12
CA LEU A 230 -5.77 -12.18 2.12
C LEU A 230 -4.46 -11.90 2.89
N ALA A 231 -4.30 -12.45 4.09
CA ALA A 231 -3.10 -12.25 4.92
C ALA A 231 -1.82 -12.73 4.23
N LYS A 232 -1.88 -13.87 3.52
CA LYS A 232 -0.75 -14.40 2.74
C LYS A 232 -0.34 -13.46 1.60
N GLU A 233 -1.31 -12.94 0.84
CA GLU A 233 -1.01 -12.00 -0.26
C GLU A 233 -0.55 -10.63 0.24
N LEU A 234 -1.08 -10.15 1.37
CA LEU A 234 -0.56 -8.95 2.04
C LEU A 234 0.89 -9.14 2.50
N SER A 235 1.23 -10.33 3.02
CA SER A 235 2.61 -10.67 3.39
C SER A 235 3.55 -10.66 2.18
N ARG A 236 3.09 -11.14 1.01
CA ARG A 236 3.83 -11.05 -0.26
C ARG A 236 4.04 -9.62 -0.70
N ALA A 237 2.99 -8.80 -0.69
CA ALA A 237 3.09 -7.38 -1.02
C ALA A 237 4.11 -6.66 -0.10
N GLN A 238 4.09 -6.96 1.20
CA GLN A 238 5.05 -6.40 2.16
C GLN A 238 6.50 -6.80 1.85
N ILE A 239 6.73 -8.04 1.41
CA ILE A 239 8.06 -8.48 0.98
C ILE A 239 8.49 -7.76 -0.30
N ALA A 240 7.60 -7.59 -1.28
CA ALA A 240 7.94 -6.85 -2.48
C ALA A 240 8.32 -5.40 -2.15
N LYS A 241 7.57 -4.73 -1.25
CA LYS A 241 7.94 -3.41 -0.72
C LYS A 241 9.34 -3.41 -0.11
N LEU A 242 9.68 -4.40 0.72
CA LEU A 242 11.01 -4.52 1.34
C LEU A 242 12.12 -4.52 0.28
N PHE A 243 11.94 -5.19 -0.85
CA PHE A 243 12.95 -5.26 -1.92
C PHE A 243 12.99 -4.01 -2.80
N ILE A 244 11.84 -3.36 -3.02
CA ILE A 244 11.74 -2.12 -3.81
C ILE A 244 12.38 -0.97 -3.04
N GLU A 245 12.04 -0.81 -1.76
CA GLU A 245 12.36 0.37 -0.97
C GLU A 245 13.42 0.07 0.10
N ASP A 246 13.06 -0.76 1.07
CA ASP A 246 13.81 -0.87 2.32
C ASP A 246 15.21 -1.48 2.11
N LEU A 247 15.35 -2.42 1.18
CA LEU A 247 16.63 -3.04 0.82
C LEU A 247 17.60 -2.00 0.24
N ALA A 248 17.08 -1.04 -0.52
CA ALA A 248 17.88 0.03 -1.08
C ALA A 248 18.43 0.94 0.04
N GLU A 249 17.66 1.17 1.10
CA GLU A 249 18.13 1.92 2.27
C GLU A 249 19.30 1.23 2.99
N PHE A 250 19.28 -0.10 3.08
CA PHE A 250 20.33 -0.86 3.77
C PHE A 250 21.54 -1.22 2.89
N THR A 251 21.34 -1.43 1.59
CA THR A 251 22.35 -2.02 0.70
C THR A 251 22.73 -1.13 -0.48
N GLY A 252 22.00 -0.03 -0.72
CA GLY A 252 22.13 0.81 -1.90
C GLY A 252 21.65 0.14 -3.20
N THR A 253 21.01 -1.03 -3.12
CA THR A 253 20.49 -1.79 -4.25
C THR A 253 19.00 -2.03 -4.07
N SER A 254 18.17 -1.62 -5.04
CA SER A 254 16.76 -2.00 -5.13
C SER A 254 16.59 -3.18 -6.09
N VAL A 255 15.56 -3.99 -5.87
CA VAL A 255 15.03 -4.89 -6.89
C VAL A 255 13.62 -4.42 -7.20
N ASP A 256 13.40 -3.97 -8.43
CA ASP A 256 12.17 -3.31 -8.87
C ASP A 256 11.02 -4.31 -9.07
N LEU A 257 10.59 -4.96 -7.98
CA LEU A 257 9.54 -5.99 -7.94
C LEU A 257 8.13 -5.44 -8.16
N TYR A 258 7.99 -4.34 -8.92
CA TYR A 258 6.71 -3.67 -9.12
C TYR A 258 5.65 -4.60 -9.73
N LEU A 259 5.99 -5.38 -10.75
CA LEU A 259 5.03 -6.32 -11.35
C LEU A 259 4.56 -7.41 -10.37
N ALA A 260 5.49 -7.99 -9.61
CA ALA A 260 5.16 -9.00 -8.60
C ALA A 260 4.29 -8.41 -7.49
N TYR A 261 4.59 -7.17 -7.07
CA TYR A 261 3.77 -6.41 -6.13
C TYR A 261 2.35 -6.22 -6.67
N ILE A 262 2.21 -5.64 -7.88
CA ILE A 262 0.92 -5.33 -8.50
C ILE A 262 0.10 -6.60 -8.68
N ALA A 263 0.71 -7.70 -9.13
CA ALA A 263 0.03 -8.98 -9.30
C ALA A 263 -0.51 -9.56 -7.98
N SER A 264 0.28 -9.51 -6.90
CA SER A 264 -0.21 -9.87 -5.56
C SER A 264 -1.29 -8.91 -5.08
N TYR A 265 -1.17 -7.62 -5.35
CA TYR A 265 -2.19 -6.64 -4.99
C TYR A 265 -3.54 -6.89 -5.68
N GLU A 266 -3.56 -7.36 -6.94
CA GLU A 266 -4.82 -7.76 -7.59
C GLU A 266 -5.52 -8.94 -6.88
N ARG A 267 -4.76 -9.84 -6.23
CA ARG A 267 -5.34 -10.86 -5.35
C ARG A 267 -5.82 -10.27 -4.03
N VAL A 268 -5.03 -9.41 -3.40
CA VAL A 268 -5.42 -8.65 -2.20
C VAL A 268 -6.75 -7.94 -2.42
N ARG A 269 -6.85 -7.16 -3.51
CA ARG A 269 -8.08 -6.46 -3.92
C ARG A 269 -9.23 -7.42 -4.09
N PHE A 270 -9.05 -8.52 -4.82
CA PHE A 270 -10.11 -9.51 -5.06
C PHE A 270 -10.64 -10.16 -3.77
N TYR A 271 -9.76 -10.48 -2.81
CA TYR A 271 -10.17 -11.05 -1.53
C TYR A 271 -10.80 -10.01 -0.61
N ALA A 272 -10.23 -8.79 -0.56
CA ALA A 272 -10.78 -7.68 0.20
C ALA A 272 -12.18 -7.28 -0.30
N GLU A 273 -12.40 -7.23 -1.63
CA GLU A 273 -13.71 -6.94 -2.21
C GLU A 273 -14.77 -7.98 -1.82
N GLN A 274 -14.41 -9.27 -1.75
CA GLN A 274 -15.33 -10.31 -1.27
C GLN A 274 -15.71 -10.11 0.20
N ILE A 275 -14.78 -9.70 1.05
CA ILE A 275 -15.04 -9.36 2.46
C ILE A 275 -15.91 -8.10 2.54
N LEU A 276 -15.54 -7.03 1.84
CA LEU A 276 -16.20 -5.73 1.93
C LEU A 276 -17.62 -5.74 1.33
N SER A 277 -17.89 -6.62 0.37
CA SER A 277 -19.20 -6.74 -0.28
C SER A 277 -20.11 -7.82 0.31
N CYS A 278 -19.68 -8.53 1.36
CA CYS A 278 -20.43 -9.66 1.90
C CYS A 278 -21.77 -9.30 2.58
N GLY A 279 -21.88 -8.06 3.08
CA GLY A 279 -23.07 -7.58 3.81
C GLY A 279 -23.22 -8.12 5.24
N ASP A 280 -22.27 -8.92 5.76
CA ASP A 280 -22.26 -9.41 7.14
C ASP A 280 -21.47 -8.45 8.05
N GLU A 281 -22.18 -7.78 8.97
CA GLU A 281 -21.59 -6.82 9.90
C GLU A 281 -20.53 -7.45 10.83
N GLN A 282 -20.63 -8.74 11.18
CA GLN A 282 -19.61 -9.40 12.02
C GLN A 282 -18.32 -9.63 11.24
N VAL A 283 -18.42 -10.05 9.99
CA VAL A 283 -17.26 -10.23 9.10
C VAL A 283 -16.57 -8.89 8.85
N LEU A 284 -17.35 -7.85 8.54
CA LEU A 284 -16.82 -6.50 8.37
C LEU A 284 -16.16 -5.98 9.64
N LEU A 285 -16.78 -6.18 10.80
CA LEU A 285 -16.19 -5.77 12.09
C LEU A 285 -14.88 -6.52 12.38
N ALA A 286 -14.81 -7.82 12.10
CA ALA A 286 -13.59 -8.61 12.27
C ALA A 286 -12.47 -8.11 11.35
N PHE A 287 -12.78 -7.80 10.09
CA PHE A 287 -11.80 -7.27 9.15
C PHE A 287 -11.18 -5.94 9.62
N ARG A 288 -12.01 -5.06 10.18
CA ARG A 288 -11.63 -3.70 10.60
C ARG A 288 -10.96 -3.62 11.96
N GLU A 289 -11.38 -4.44 12.92
CA GLU A 289 -11.05 -4.23 14.33
C GLU A 289 -10.34 -5.42 14.99
N GLN A 290 -10.48 -6.64 14.47
CA GLN A 290 -9.88 -7.81 15.11
C GLN A 290 -8.40 -7.97 14.71
N PRO A 291 -7.46 -8.03 15.67
CA PRO A 291 -6.07 -8.38 15.39
C PRO A 291 -5.95 -9.72 14.66
N TYR A 292 -5.07 -9.81 13.66
CA TYR A 292 -4.95 -10.99 12.82
C TYR A 292 -3.50 -11.39 12.58
N GLY A 293 -3.20 -12.69 12.72
CA GLY A 293 -1.85 -13.23 12.53
C GLY A 293 -0.91 -12.91 13.69
N SER A 294 0.38 -12.76 13.39
CA SER A 294 1.41 -12.37 14.37
C SER A 294 1.47 -10.86 14.63
N ASP A 295 0.88 -10.07 13.74
CA ASP A 295 0.84 -8.63 13.87
C ASP A 295 -0.30 -8.25 14.81
N ALA A 296 -0.07 -7.33 15.73
CA ALA A 296 -1.06 -6.90 16.71
C ALA A 296 -2.24 -6.11 16.09
N PHE A 297 -2.34 -6.05 14.76
CA PHE A 297 -3.24 -5.18 14.01
C PHE A 297 -4.29 -5.94 13.19
N PRO A 298 -5.43 -5.30 12.88
CA PRO A 298 -6.42 -5.86 11.96
C PRO A 298 -5.95 -5.90 10.50
N LEU A 299 -6.53 -6.80 9.71
CA LEU A 299 -6.19 -6.94 8.28
C LEU A 299 -6.46 -5.68 7.47
N GLU A 300 -7.47 -4.88 7.85
CA GLU A 300 -7.76 -3.60 7.19
C GLU A 300 -6.53 -2.68 7.16
N ARG A 301 -5.69 -2.69 8.20
CA ARG A 301 -4.49 -1.85 8.23
C ARG A 301 -3.51 -2.24 7.14
N SER A 302 -3.15 -3.51 7.06
CA SER A 302 -2.23 -4.01 6.03
C SER A 302 -2.81 -3.82 4.63
N TYR A 303 -4.13 -3.98 4.46
CA TYR A 303 -4.82 -3.70 3.20
C TYR A 303 -4.72 -2.22 2.80
N TYR A 304 -4.95 -1.31 3.73
CA TYR A 304 -4.81 0.13 3.53
C TYR A 304 -3.40 0.50 3.08
N ASP A 305 -2.38 -0.01 3.78
CA ASP A 305 -0.97 0.25 3.44
C ASP A 305 -0.60 -0.35 2.07
N ALA A 306 -1.13 -1.53 1.74
CA ALA A 306 -0.93 -2.16 0.44
C ALA A 306 -1.57 -1.34 -0.70
N LYS A 307 -2.77 -0.80 -0.50
CA LYS A 307 -3.42 0.07 -1.50
C LYS A 307 -2.59 1.32 -1.79
N ALA A 308 -2.10 1.98 -0.75
CA ALA A 308 -1.28 3.18 -0.94
C ALA A 308 0.02 2.90 -1.71
N ASN A 309 0.72 1.81 -1.37
CA ASN A 309 1.94 1.42 -2.08
C ASN A 309 1.65 1.01 -3.53
N TYR A 310 0.55 0.30 -3.79
CA TYR A 310 0.10 0.00 -5.15
C TYR A 310 -0.04 1.26 -6.02
N LEU A 311 -0.74 2.29 -5.51
CA LEU A 311 -0.89 3.56 -6.22
C LEU A 311 0.44 4.28 -6.42
N ARG A 312 1.32 4.27 -5.41
CA ARG A 312 2.67 4.83 -5.50
C ARG A 312 3.48 4.15 -6.61
N TYR A 313 3.43 2.83 -6.70
CA TYR A 313 4.19 2.06 -7.68
C TYR A 313 3.66 2.20 -9.10
N LEU A 314 2.35 2.28 -9.29
CA LEU A 314 1.79 2.69 -10.57
C LEU A 314 2.32 4.07 -10.99
N ALA A 315 2.30 5.05 -10.09
CA ALA A 315 2.81 6.39 -10.37
C ALA A 315 4.32 6.41 -10.68
N MET A 316 5.13 5.60 -9.98
CA MET A 316 6.57 5.44 -10.26
C MET A 316 6.84 4.86 -11.64
N LEU A 317 5.94 4.00 -12.13
CA LEU A 317 5.97 3.44 -13.48
C LEU A 317 5.36 4.38 -14.54
N GLY A 318 4.93 5.60 -14.14
CA GLY A 318 4.30 6.57 -15.03
C GLY A 318 2.86 6.19 -15.44
N VAL A 319 2.19 5.33 -14.66
CA VAL A 319 0.83 4.87 -14.90
C VAL A 319 -0.11 5.53 -13.91
N GLU A 320 -1.12 6.26 -14.39
CA GLU A 320 -2.15 6.82 -13.52
C GLU A 320 -3.18 5.75 -13.13
N GLU A 321 -3.72 5.83 -11.90
CA GLU A 321 -4.74 4.88 -11.42
C GLU A 321 -5.94 4.80 -12.36
N LYS A 322 -6.43 5.93 -12.88
CA LYS A 322 -7.57 5.96 -13.82
C LYS A 322 -7.31 5.23 -15.14
N ASP A 323 -6.04 5.14 -15.54
CA ASP A 323 -5.63 4.51 -16.80
C ASP A 323 -5.40 3.00 -16.59
N TYR A 324 -5.03 2.59 -15.37
CA TYR A 324 -4.89 1.19 -14.99
C TYR A 324 -6.18 0.56 -14.45
N ASP A 325 -7.01 1.28 -13.69
CA ASP A 325 -8.27 0.80 -13.11
C ASP A 325 -9.48 1.35 -13.89
N ASN A 326 -9.64 0.84 -15.11
CA ASN A 326 -10.80 1.14 -15.93
C ASN A 326 -11.34 -0.13 -16.63
N GLU A 327 -12.35 0.07 -17.46
CA GLU A 327 -13.05 -0.97 -18.21
C GLU A 327 -12.18 -1.65 -19.29
N ASN A 328 -11.09 -1.01 -19.75
CA ASN A 328 -10.23 -1.52 -20.81
C ASN A 328 -9.08 -2.40 -20.30
N THR A 329 -8.86 -2.47 -18.98
CA THR A 329 -7.75 -3.19 -18.34
C THR A 329 -8.21 -4.35 -17.45
N VAL A 330 -9.50 -4.71 -17.52
CA VAL A 330 -10.10 -5.76 -16.69
C VAL A 330 -9.44 -7.11 -16.93
N ASN A 331 -9.09 -7.44 -18.17
CA ASN A 331 -8.47 -8.73 -18.48
C ASN A 331 -7.01 -8.74 -18.03
N LEU A 332 -6.29 -7.62 -18.16
CA LEU A 332 -4.94 -7.47 -17.62
C LEU A 332 -4.92 -7.71 -16.11
N ARG A 333 -5.80 -7.04 -15.36
CA ARG A 333 -5.88 -7.22 -13.89
C ARG A 333 -6.23 -8.65 -13.51
N MET A 334 -7.15 -9.28 -14.25
CA MET A 334 -7.48 -10.70 -14.08
C MET A 334 -6.27 -11.61 -14.39
N PHE A 335 -5.52 -11.31 -15.44
CA PHE A 335 -4.30 -12.03 -15.82
C PHE A 335 -3.26 -11.93 -14.71
N LEU A 336 -2.94 -10.71 -14.25
CA LEU A 336 -2.00 -10.47 -13.15
C LEU A 336 -2.41 -11.20 -11.87
N ARG A 337 -3.69 -11.14 -11.50
CA ARG A 337 -4.23 -11.88 -10.36
C ARG A 337 -4.05 -13.39 -10.52
N THR A 338 -4.34 -13.93 -11.69
CA THR A 338 -4.28 -15.37 -11.96
C THR A 338 -2.84 -15.87 -11.85
N TYR A 339 -1.91 -15.13 -12.45
CA TYR A 339 -0.51 -15.53 -12.61
C TYR A 339 0.45 -14.91 -11.58
N ALA A 340 -0.04 -14.36 -10.46
CA ALA A 340 0.82 -13.77 -9.42
C ALA A 340 1.92 -14.72 -8.92
N ASP A 341 1.61 -16.00 -8.69
CA ASP A 341 2.59 -17.01 -8.27
C ASP A 341 3.70 -17.21 -9.31
N TYR A 342 3.38 -17.11 -10.61
CA TYR A 342 4.37 -17.20 -11.67
C TYR A 342 5.36 -16.02 -11.63
N PHE A 343 4.88 -14.79 -11.41
CA PHE A 343 5.77 -13.63 -11.31
C PHE A 343 6.69 -13.71 -10.08
N TRP A 344 6.17 -14.19 -8.95
CA TRP A 344 6.99 -14.45 -7.76
C TRP A 344 8.03 -15.54 -7.99
N ARG A 345 7.65 -16.65 -8.63
CA ARG A 345 8.57 -17.73 -9.00
C ARG A 345 9.69 -17.20 -9.90
N SER A 346 9.33 -16.39 -10.89
CA SER A 346 10.27 -15.80 -11.85
C SER A 346 11.23 -14.84 -11.16
N ALA A 347 10.71 -13.94 -10.31
CA ALA A 347 11.51 -13.03 -9.52
C ALA A 347 12.48 -13.76 -8.59
N SER A 348 12.04 -14.84 -7.93
CA SER A 348 12.88 -15.66 -7.07
C SER A 348 14.04 -16.31 -7.83
N GLN A 349 13.76 -16.88 -9.00
CA GLN A 349 14.77 -17.52 -9.85
C GLN A 349 15.78 -16.53 -10.46
N MET A 350 15.32 -15.32 -10.81
CA MET A 350 16.14 -14.32 -11.49
C MET A 350 16.93 -13.42 -10.51
N TYR A 351 16.36 -13.10 -9.34
CA TYR A 351 16.87 -12.05 -8.46
C TYR A 351 17.12 -12.49 -7.01
N GLN A 352 17.11 -13.80 -6.72
CA GLN A 352 17.36 -14.36 -5.38
C GLN A 352 16.40 -13.87 -4.29
N VAL A 353 15.18 -13.48 -4.68
CA VAL A 353 14.11 -13.10 -3.76
C VAL A 353 13.51 -14.37 -3.13
N PRO A 354 13.08 -14.36 -1.86
CA PRO A 354 12.39 -15.50 -1.25
C PRO A 354 11.18 -15.94 -2.07
N ASP A 355 11.08 -17.26 -2.27
CA ASP A 355 9.98 -17.87 -3.01
C ASP A 355 8.75 -17.92 -2.10
N MET A 356 7.84 -16.95 -2.23
CA MET A 356 6.68 -16.79 -1.34
C MET A 356 5.45 -17.56 -1.83
N LEU A 357 5.64 -18.70 -2.47
CA LEU A 357 4.58 -19.37 -3.24
C LEU A 357 3.56 -20.11 -2.38
N ASP A 358 2.40 -20.35 -2.98
CA ASP A 358 1.44 -21.30 -2.43
C ASP A 358 2.10 -22.69 -2.51
N GLU A 359 1.93 -23.51 -1.48
CA GLU A 359 2.50 -24.86 -1.39
C GLU A 359 2.09 -25.75 -2.57
N ASN A 360 0.99 -25.39 -3.26
CA ASN A 360 0.45 -26.13 -4.39
C ASN A 360 0.84 -25.56 -5.77
N PHE A 361 1.62 -24.48 -5.84
CA PHE A 361 2.01 -23.92 -7.14
C PHE A 361 3.10 -24.76 -7.81
N GLU A 362 2.79 -25.29 -8.99
CA GLU A 362 3.75 -25.98 -9.84
C GLU A 362 3.79 -25.30 -11.22
N LEU A 363 4.99 -24.89 -11.63
CA LEU A 363 5.23 -24.40 -12.98
C LEU A 363 5.37 -25.60 -13.92
N SER A 364 4.34 -25.84 -14.71
CA SER A 364 4.22 -26.93 -15.67
C SER A 364 4.08 -26.42 -17.10
N VAL A 365 4.32 -27.30 -18.07
CA VAL A 365 4.05 -27.07 -19.50
C VAL A 365 2.64 -26.53 -19.71
N ASP A 366 1.63 -27.21 -19.15
CA ASP A 366 0.23 -26.84 -19.36
C ASP A 366 -0.09 -25.46 -18.77
N SER A 367 0.47 -25.14 -17.60
CA SER A 367 0.30 -23.81 -16.99
C SER A 367 0.95 -22.70 -17.83
N LEU A 368 2.12 -22.94 -18.41
CA LEU A 368 2.80 -21.99 -19.29
C LEU A 368 2.03 -21.79 -20.60
N LYS A 369 1.56 -22.88 -21.21
CA LYS A 369 0.71 -22.82 -22.41
C LYS A 369 -0.56 -22.00 -22.17
N GLN A 370 -1.22 -22.24 -21.04
CA GLN A 370 -2.42 -21.51 -20.67
C GLN A 370 -2.13 -20.03 -20.43
N MET A 371 -1.04 -19.69 -19.73
CA MET A 371 -0.62 -18.31 -19.52
C MET A 371 -0.34 -17.57 -20.82
N MET A 372 0.44 -18.18 -21.73
CA MET A 372 0.73 -17.60 -23.05
C MET A 372 -0.54 -17.38 -23.88
N LYS A 373 -1.49 -18.32 -23.80
CA LYS A 373 -2.79 -18.18 -24.47
C LYS A 373 -3.62 -17.03 -23.89
N ASP A 374 -3.67 -16.91 -22.57
CA ASP A 374 -4.39 -15.84 -21.88
C ASP A 374 -3.76 -14.47 -22.15
N PHE A 375 -2.43 -14.38 -22.21
CA PHE A 375 -1.72 -13.17 -22.62
C PHE A 375 -2.09 -12.75 -24.04
N ARG A 376 -2.09 -13.66 -25.01
CA ARG A 376 -2.49 -13.35 -26.40
C ARG A 376 -3.94 -12.89 -26.51
N ALA A 377 -4.80 -13.30 -25.58
CA ALA A 377 -6.20 -12.87 -25.53
C ALA A 377 -6.40 -11.45 -24.97
N LEU A 378 -5.37 -10.86 -24.34
CA LEU A 378 -5.38 -9.45 -23.94
C LEU A 378 -5.45 -8.54 -25.17
N ASN A 379 -6.10 -7.38 -25.02
CA ASN A 379 -6.07 -6.37 -26.08
C ASN A 379 -4.68 -5.69 -26.14
N GLU A 380 -4.42 -4.94 -27.22
CA GLU A 380 -3.09 -4.36 -27.47
C GLU A 380 -2.69 -3.31 -26.42
N THR A 381 -3.65 -2.54 -25.91
CA THR A 381 -3.41 -1.60 -24.80
C THR A 381 -3.01 -2.33 -23.52
N GLU A 382 -3.68 -3.44 -23.21
CA GLU A 382 -3.37 -4.29 -22.06
C GLU A 382 -1.98 -4.94 -22.18
N LYS A 383 -1.61 -5.43 -23.37
CA LYS A 383 -0.28 -5.99 -23.63
C LYS A 383 0.81 -4.95 -23.47
N TYR A 384 0.61 -3.76 -24.02
CA TYR A 384 1.57 -2.65 -23.90
C TYR A 384 1.70 -2.17 -22.45
N LEU A 385 0.60 -2.13 -21.71
CA LEU A 385 0.61 -1.79 -20.30
C LEU A 385 1.36 -2.84 -19.48
N LEU A 386 1.13 -4.14 -19.70
CA LEU A 386 1.92 -5.20 -19.04
C LEU A 386 3.41 -5.01 -19.28
N TYR A 387 3.81 -4.71 -20.52
CA TYR A 387 5.20 -4.47 -20.87
C TYR A 387 5.80 -3.29 -20.09
N GLY A 388 5.04 -2.20 -19.90
CA GLY A 388 5.46 -1.06 -19.08
C GLY A 388 5.56 -1.38 -17.58
N LEU A 389 4.69 -2.26 -17.07
CA LEU A 389 4.72 -2.70 -15.68
C LEU A 389 5.86 -3.69 -15.39
N ASP A 390 6.29 -4.45 -16.40
CA ASP A 390 7.27 -5.52 -16.28
C ASP A 390 8.73 -5.05 -16.41
N SER A 391 9.16 -4.16 -15.50
CA SER A 391 10.50 -3.55 -15.51
C SER A 391 11.66 -4.57 -15.45
N LEU A 392 11.41 -5.77 -14.91
CA LEU A 392 12.40 -6.84 -14.75
C LEU A 392 12.25 -7.94 -15.81
N SER A 393 11.31 -7.81 -16.76
CA SER A 393 11.00 -8.86 -17.75
C SER A 393 10.66 -10.20 -17.08
N LEU A 394 9.88 -10.19 -16.01
CA LEU A 394 9.44 -11.39 -15.31
C LEU A 394 8.52 -12.25 -16.17
N TYR A 395 7.72 -11.66 -17.07
CA TYR A 395 6.83 -12.43 -17.95
C TYR A 395 7.60 -13.28 -18.96
N TYR A 396 8.48 -12.66 -19.77
CA TYR A 396 9.26 -13.40 -20.76
C TYR A 396 10.54 -14.00 -20.18
N GLY A 397 11.29 -13.20 -19.42
CA GLY A 397 12.52 -13.64 -18.77
C GLY A 397 12.29 -14.80 -17.80
N GLY A 398 11.18 -14.81 -17.07
CA GLY A 398 10.82 -15.93 -16.20
C GLY A 398 10.66 -17.26 -16.96
N MET A 399 10.06 -17.24 -18.15
CA MET A 399 9.90 -18.43 -19.00
C MET A 399 11.26 -18.91 -19.51
N VAL A 400 12.10 -17.99 -19.98
CA VAL A 400 13.46 -18.31 -20.45
C VAL A 400 14.32 -18.86 -19.30
N THR A 401 14.24 -18.28 -18.11
CA THR A 401 14.95 -18.75 -16.92
C THR A 401 14.46 -20.13 -16.49
N TYR A 402 13.15 -20.39 -16.50
CA TYR A 402 12.61 -21.73 -16.24
C TYR A 402 13.17 -22.78 -17.21
N LEU A 403 13.13 -22.49 -18.52
CA LEU A 403 13.67 -23.40 -19.54
C LEU A 403 15.17 -23.61 -19.38
N THR A 404 15.92 -22.54 -19.06
CA THR A 404 17.37 -22.60 -18.82
C THR A 404 17.69 -23.47 -17.60
N ASN A 405 16.93 -23.34 -16.51
CA ASN A 405 17.10 -24.17 -15.32
C ASN A 405 16.70 -25.63 -15.56
N THR A 406 15.76 -25.88 -16.47
CA THR A 406 15.23 -27.22 -16.75
C THR A 406 16.12 -28.00 -17.73
N TYR A 407 16.59 -27.33 -18.80
CA TYR A 407 17.28 -27.97 -19.91
C TYR A 407 18.76 -27.56 -20.05
N GLY A 408 19.21 -26.56 -19.29
CA GLY A 408 20.57 -26.02 -19.32
C GLY A 408 20.77 -24.95 -20.39
N SER A 409 21.76 -24.08 -20.17
CA SER A 409 22.10 -22.98 -21.09
C SER A 409 22.74 -23.43 -22.41
N GLU A 410 23.17 -24.70 -22.49
CA GLU A 410 23.73 -25.30 -23.72
C GLU A 410 22.63 -25.87 -24.62
N SER A 411 21.40 -26.02 -24.13
CA SER A 411 20.25 -26.38 -24.96
C SER A 411 19.88 -25.21 -25.88
N PRO A 412 19.51 -25.44 -27.15
CA PRO A 412 18.99 -24.39 -28.03
C PRO A 412 17.57 -23.93 -27.67
N VAL A 413 16.86 -24.66 -26.79
CA VAL A 413 15.46 -24.39 -26.44
C VAL A 413 15.26 -23.02 -25.79
N PRO A 414 16.01 -22.60 -24.76
CA PRO A 414 15.80 -21.31 -24.11
C PRO A 414 16.11 -20.11 -25.01
N SER A 415 17.17 -20.20 -25.84
CA SER A 415 17.53 -19.13 -26.78
C SER A 415 16.50 -18.96 -27.88
N LEU A 416 15.94 -20.06 -28.40
CA LEU A 416 14.84 -20.01 -29.35
C LEU A 416 13.54 -19.48 -28.73
N ALA A 417 13.27 -19.82 -27.48
CA ALA A 417 12.09 -19.32 -26.78
C ALA A 417 12.16 -17.80 -26.63
N TYR A 418 13.34 -17.28 -26.26
CA TYR A 418 13.61 -15.85 -26.22
C TYR A 418 13.39 -15.18 -27.58
N MET A 419 13.91 -15.75 -28.67
CA MET A 419 13.70 -15.20 -30.02
C MET A 419 12.21 -15.17 -30.42
N LEU A 420 11.45 -16.24 -30.14
CA LEU A 420 10.02 -16.28 -30.41
C LEU A 420 9.24 -15.25 -29.57
N MET A 421 9.66 -15.00 -28.34
CA MET A 421 9.09 -13.94 -27.50
C MET A 421 9.38 -12.54 -28.06
N LEU A 422 10.57 -12.31 -28.64
CA LEU A 422 10.86 -11.05 -29.34
C LEU A 422 9.94 -10.86 -30.56
N VAL A 423 9.61 -11.93 -31.30
CA VAL A 423 8.60 -11.86 -32.37
C VAL A 423 7.26 -11.39 -31.83
N GLU A 424 6.80 -11.92 -30.69
CA GLU A 424 5.56 -11.46 -30.03
C GLU A 424 5.63 -9.98 -29.62
N VAL A 425 6.76 -9.56 -29.05
CA VAL A 425 7.01 -8.16 -28.67
C VAL A 425 6.92 -7.21 -29.86
N TYR A 426 7.63 -7.51 -30.94
CA TYR A 426 7.62 -6.68 -32.13
C TYR A 426 6.26 -6.71 -32.84
N HIS A 427 5.53 -7.82 -32.76
CA HIS A 427 4.17 -7.90 -33.29
C HIS A 427 3.22 -6.93 -32.59
N TYR A 428 3.07 -7.00 -31.26
CA TYR A 428 2.16 -6.07 -30.58
C TYR A 428 2.65 -4.61 -30.66
N THR A 429 3.97 -4.39 -30.74
CA THR A 429 4.54 -3.05 -30.97
C THR A 429 4.12 -2.51 -32.34
N TYR A 430 4.23 -3.32 -33.39
CA TYR A 430 3.79 -2.96 -34.74
C TYR A 430 2.27 -2.72 -34.81
N VAL A 431 1.46 -3.54 -34.13
CA VAL A 431 0.00 -3.34 -34.11
C VAL A 431 -0.37 -2.05 -33.37
N ALA A 432 0.32 -1.73 -32.27
CA ALA A 432 0.06 -0.54 -31.48
C ALA A 432 0.51 0.75 -32.19
N ASP A 433 1.69 0.75 -32.82
CA ASP A 433 2.22 1.87 -33.59
C ASP A 433 2.95 1.39 -34.85
N PRO A 434 2.22 1.25 -35.99
CA PRO A 434 2.78 0.75 -37.23
C PRO A 434 3.91 1.60 -37.82
N ASP A 435 3.93 2.89 -37.48
CA ASP A 435 4.89 3.86 -37.98
C ASP A 435 6.10 4.03 -37.04
N GLN A 436 6.10 3.33 -35.89
CA GLN A 436 7.20 3.34 -34.93
C GLN A 436 8.50 2.87 -35.59
N THR A 437 9.57 3.63 -35.37
CA THR A 437 10.92 3.31 -35.86
C THR A 437 11.91 3.19 -34.72
N PHE A 438 12.92 2.33 -34.90
CA PHE A 438 13.98 2.05 -33.94
C PHE A 438 15.33 2.32 -34.58
N THR A 439 16.21 2.98 -33.82
CA THR A 439 17.61 3.14 -34.22
C THR A 439 18.41 1.96 -33.68
N MET A 440 18.99 1.18 -34.58
CA MET A 440 19.79 0.00 -34.27
C MET A 440 21.20 0.41 -33.80
N GLU A 441 21.96 -0.53 -33.22
CA GLU A 441 23.32 -0.28 -32.72
C GLU A 441 24.28 0.23 -33.82
N ASP A 442 24.06 -0.17 -35.07
CA ASP A 442 24.85 0.26 -36.23
C ASP A 442 24.41 1.63 -36.79
N GLY A 443 23.39 2.26 -36.18
CA GLY A 443 22.83 3.54 -36.58
C GLY A 443 21.82 3.46 -37.72
N SER A 444 21.49 2.27 -38.22
CA SER A 444 20.37 2.07 -39.15
C SER A 444 19.03 2.33 -38.44
N VAL A 445 18.02 2.68 -39.23
CA VAL A 445 16.65 2.89 -38.73
C VAL A 445 15.77 1.82 -39.35
N MET A 446 15.08 1.07 -38.50
CA MET A 446 14.11 0.04 -38.90
C MET A 446 12.74 0.37 -38.36
N SER A 447 11.71 0.12 -39.14
CA SER A 447 10.32 0.14 -38.67
C SER A 447 10.02 -1.06 -37.77
N ALA A 448 8.98 -0.96 -36.94
CA ALA A 448 8.47 -2.08 -36.15
C ALA A 448 8.12 -3.30 -37.01
N LYS A 449 7.60 -3.07 -38.24
CA LYS A 449 7.31 -4.13 -39.21
C LYS A 449 8.58 -4.83 -39.68
N GLU A 450 9.62 -4.08 -40.03
CA GLU A 450 10.90 -4.66 -40.47
C GLU A 450 11.56 -5.47 -39.36
N LEU A 451 11.55 -4.97 -38.11
CA LEU A 451 12.08 -5.70 -36.96
C LEU A 451 11.34 -7.02 -36.70
N LEU A 452 10.00 -7.01 -36.79
CA LEU A 452 9.19 -8.20 -36.66
C LEU A 452 9.57 -9.26 -37.71
N LEU A 453 9.64 -8.86 -38.98
CA LEU A 453 9.92 -9.77 -40.08
C LEU A 453 11.36 -10.29 -40.06
N GLU A 454 12.34 -9.45 -39.75
CA GLU A 454 13.75 -9.87 -39.62
C GLU A 454 13.93 -10.84 -38.44
N THR A 455 13.31 -10.55 -37.30
CA THR A 455 13.36 -11.45 -36.13
C THR A 455 12.68 -12.79 -36.43
N TRP A 456 11.56 -12.77 -37.15
CA TRP A 456 10.90 -13.99 -37.62
C TRP A 456 11.78 -14.78 -38.58
N GLU A 457 12.46 -14.13 -39.53
CA GLU A 457 13.36 -14.81 -40.47
C GLU A 457 14.54 -15.47 -39.74
N ILE A 458 15.14 -14.80 -38.74
CA ILE A 458 16.19 -15.37 -37.91
C ILE A 458 15.66 -16.59 -37.15
N PHE A 459 14.51 -16.46 -36.48
CA PHE A 459 13.88 -17.54 -35.72
C PHE A 459 13.52 -18.75 -36.61
N TYR A 460 12.90 -18.49 -37.77
CA TYR A 460 12.32 -19.49 -38.68
C TYR A 460 13.21 -19.74 -39.91
N SER A 461 14.52 -19.93 -39.70
CA SER A 461 15.47 -20.30 -40.77
C SER A 461 16.05 -21.71 -40.62
N ASP A 462 16.74 -22.16 -41.67
CA ASP A 462 17.54 -23.41 -41.68
C ASP A 462 18.96 -23.21 -41.12
N ASN A 463 19.30 -22.03 -40.59
CA ASN A 463 20.61 -21.77 -40.00
C ASN A 463 20.76 -22.44 -38.64
N ASP A 464 21.99 -22.82 -38.28
CA ASP A 464 22.30 -23.45 -37.00
C ASP A 464 21.80 -22.59 -35.82
N GLY A 465 21.09 -23.22 -34.89
CA GLY A 465 20.44 -22.54 -33.76
C GLY A 465 19.06 -21.95 -34.03
N SER A 466 18.48 -22.20 -35.22
CA SER A 466 17.14 -21.73 -35.62
C SER A 466 16.09 -22.86 -35.55
N TYR A 467 14.80 -22.50 -35.58
CA TYR A 467 13.69 -23.43 -35.37
C TYR A 467 13.65 -24.60 -36.37
N LEU A 468 13.93 -24.36 -37.66
CA LEU A 468 13.94 -25.42 -38.69
C LEU A 468 15.17 -26.33 -38.60
N SER A 469 16.28 -25.84 -38.02
CA SER A 469 17.51 -26.63 -37.82
C SER A 469 17.49 -27.52 -36.56
N LEU A 470 16.49 -27.37 -35.70
CA LEU A 470 16.43 -28.10 -34.43
C LEU A 470 16.47 -29.62 -34.63
N SER A 471 17.24 -30.30 -33.76
CA SER A 471 17.27 -31.76 -33.71
C SER A 471 15.92 -32.31 -33.27
N GLY A 472 15.58 -33.56 -33.63
CA GLY A 472 14.26 -34.13 -33.33
C GLY A 472 13.88 -34.16 -31.84
N SER A 473 14.86 -34.27 -30.92
CA SER A 473 14.59 -34.21 -29.48
C SER A 473 14.38 -32.78 -28.98
N ASP A 474 15.20 -31.83 -29.43
CA ASP A 474 15.08 -30.42 -29.01
C ASP A 474 13.84 -29.78 -29.62
N ARG A 475 13.51 -30.16 -30.86
CA ARG A 475 12.28 -29.76 -31.55
C ARG A 475 11.04 -30.24 -30.80
N ALA A 476 11.01 -31.51 -30.39
CA ALA A 476 9.88 -32.05 -29.63
C ALA A 476 9.72 -31.36 -28.26
N ILE A 477 10.84 -31.01 -27.60
CA ILE A 477 10.80 -30.25 -26.34
C ILE A 477 10.28 -28.84 -26.60
N PHE A 478 10.77 -28.14 -27.62
CA PHE A 478 10.35 -26.79 -27.94
C PHE A 478 8.85 -26.73 -28.30
N ASP A 479 8.41 -27.61 -29.20
CA ASP A 479 7.04 -27.69 -29.68
C ASP A 479 6.07 -28.02 -28.53
N GLN A 480 6.51 -28.75 -27.51
CA GLN A 480 5.73 -29.02 -26.31
C GLN A 480 5.20 -27.73 -25.64
N TYR A 481 5.97 -26.65 -25.68
CA TYR A 481 5.58 -25.36 -25.08
C TYR A 481 5.01 -24.39 -26.13
N PHE A 482 5.63 -24.32 -27.30
CA PHE A 482 5.51 -23.17 -28.20
C PHE A 482 4.88 -23.46 -29.57
N GLU A 483 4.48 -24.69 -29.88
CA GLU A 483 3.89 -25.05 -31.19
C GLU A 483 2.76 -24.08 -31.61
N GLU A 484 1.79 -23.83 -30.71
CA GLU A 484 0.67 -22.92 -30.98
C GLU A 484 1.13 -21.47 -31.23
N MET A 485 2.22 -21.04 -30.60
CA MET A 485 2.77 -19.70 -30.76
C MET A 485 3.51 -19.57 -32.10
N VAL A 486 4.26 -20.61 -32.49
CA VAL A 486 4.90 -20.69 -33.81
C VAL A 486 3.86 -20.64 -34.92
N ASP A 487 2.81 -21.46 -34.84
CA ASP A 487 1.73 -21.48 -35.84
C ASP A 487 1.05 -20.11 -35.97
N TYR A 488 0.79 -19.46 -34.83
CA TYR A 488 0.18 -18.14 -34.79
C TYR A 488 1.04 -17.07 -35.48
N TYR A 489 2.33 -16.99 -35.14
CA TYR A 489 3.22 -15.98 -35.71
C TYR A 489 3.66 -16.28 -37.14
N SER A 490 3.68 -17.55 -37.56
CA SER A 490 3.89 -17.92 -38.97
C SER A 490 2.79 -17.31 -39.84
N ALA A 491 1.52 -17.49 -39.46
CA ALA A 491 0.39 -16.97 -40.21
C ALA A 491 0.41 -15.43 -40.32
N ILE A 492 0.79 -14.75 -39.22
CA ILE A 492 0.92 -13.28 -39.20
C ILE A 492 2.05 -12.83 -40.12
N CYS A 493 3.26 -13.38 -39.95
CA CYS A 493 4.42 -12.94 -40.70
C CYS A 493 4.26 -13.24 -42.20
N GLU A 494 3.70 -14.40 -42.56
CA GLU A 494 3.35 -14.71 -43.96
C GLU A 494 2.38 -13.69 -44.56
N THR A 495 1.39 -13.24 -43.79
CA THR A 495 0.45 -12.22 -44.25
C THR A 495 1.17 -10.89 -44.48
N LEU A 496 1.99 -10.45 -43.51
CA LEU A 496 2.70 -9.17 -43.56
C LEU A 496 3.74 -9.08 -44.69
N VAL A 497 4.40 -10.20 -45.01
CA VAL A 497 5.32 -10.31 -46.16
C VAL A 497 4.57 -10.13 -47.48
N ASN A 498 3.34 -10.63 -47.58
CA ASN A 498 2.51 -10.53 -48.78
C ASN A 498 1.82 -9.15 -48.95
N GLU A 499 1.83 -8.30 -47.92
CA GLU A 499 1.32 -6.94 -47.95
C GLU A 499 2.35 -5.88 -48.41
N ALA A 500 3.60 -6.29 -48.63
CA ALA A 500 4.65 -5.48 -49.26
C ALA A 500 4.53 -5.49 -50.79
#